data_AF-A6VMY4-F1
#
_entry.id   AF-A6VMY4-F1
#
_cell.length_a   1.000
_cell.length_b   1.000
_cell.length_c   1.000
_cell.angle_alpha   90.00
_cell.angle_beta   90.00
_cell.angle_gamma   90.00
#
_symmetry.space_group_name_H-M   'P 1'
#
loop_
_entity.id
_entity.type
_entity.pdbx_description
1 polymer ?
#
loop_
_entity_poly.entity_id
_entity_poly.type
_entity_poly.pdbx_seq_one_letter_code
_entity_poly.pdbx_strand_id
1 'polypeptide(L)'
;MKIIEVDEELYQFIASHTQSIGESASDILRRLLNLPTSSVSSVALETVAVESAEAANPETPSAVKNDFVLEPVAEKSSLEKTVKKQPEQVICHIVNKVRQVIESEAFQHETKAVVRFLAILTALYRTNPEGFSLAIESEQVQGRTRVYFARDEATLLAAGTHTKPKQIPDTPYWVITNNNSGRKMIMLEGVMHGMQLPDELIEDIRGYFIVN
;
A
#
# COMPACT_ATOMS: atom_id res chain seq x y z
N MET A 1 -0.62 10.40 1.23
CA MET A 1 0.43 11.26 0.65
C MET A 1 0.07 11.46 -0.81
N LYS A 2 0.10 12.68 -1.35
CA LYS A 2 -0.09 12.88 -2.81
C LYS A 2 1.28 12.83 -3.48
N ILE A 3 1.34 12.26 -4.67
CA ILE A 3 2.56 12.17 -5.47
C ILE A 3 2.50 13.25 -6.55
N ILE A 4 3.60 13.98 -6.74
CA ILE A 4 3.82 14.90 -7.85
C ILE A 4 5.09 14.46 -8.57
N GLU A 5 5.08 14.52 -9.89
CA GLU A 5 6.29 14.31 -10.69
C GLU A 5 6.96 15.66 -10.95
N VAL A 6 8.28 15.69 -10.83
CA VAL A 6 9.13 16.85 -11.09
C VAL A 6 10.27 16.41 -11.99
N ASP A 7 10.78 17.32 -12.82
CA ASP A 7 11.96 17.04 -13.63
C ASP A 7 13.23 16.89 -12.76
N GLU A 8 14.29 16.39 -13.36
CA GLU A 8 15.55 16.07 -12.67
C GLU A 8 16.25 17.30 -12.10
N GLU A 9 16.17 18.45 -12.80
CA GLU A 9 16.77 19.71 -12.37
C GLU A 9 16.05 20.24 -11.12
N LEU A 10 14.71 20.22 -11.12
CA LEU A 10 13.88 20.62 -9.99
C LEU A 10 14.05 19.67 -8.80
N TYR A 11 14.17 18.36 -9.04
CA TYR A 11 14.48 17.40 -8.00
C TYR A 11 15.83 17.70 -7.31
N GLN A 12 16.88 17.94 -8.10
CA GLN A 12 18.21 18.30 -7.58
C GLN A 12 18.18 19.62 -6.82
N PHE A 13 17.44 20.62 -7.33
CA PHE A 13 17.23 21.89 -6.66
C PHE A 13 16.59 21.70 -5.28
N ILE A 14 15.48 20.95 -5.17
CA ILE A 14 14.80 20.68 -3.89
C ILE A 14 15.72 19.91 -2.94
N ALA A 15 16.40 18.88 -3.43
CA ALA A 15 17.29 18.05 -2.61
C ALA A 15 18.46 18.85 -2.02
N SER A 16 19.04 19.78 -2.79
CA SER A 16 20.13 20.65 -2.33
C SER A 16 19.74 21.59 -1.18
N HIS A 17 18.44 21.82 -0.98
CA HIS A 17 17.92 22.70 0.07
C HIS A 17 17.57 21.95 1.37
N THR A 18 17.97 20.68 1.53
CA THR A 18 17.75 19.90 2.76
C THR A 18 18.56 20.50 3.92
N GLN A 19 17.91 20.83 5.05
CA GLN A 19 18.59 21.40 6.22
C GLN A 19 18.73 20.42 7.38
N SER A 20 17.86 19.40 7.46
CA SER A 20 17.84 18.41 8.53
C SER A 20 17.78 17.00 7.97
N ILE A 21 18.55 16.08 8.55
CA ILE A 21 18.53 14.67 8.16
C ILE A 21 17.13 14.11 8.44
N GLY A 22 16.48 13.58 7.41
CA GLY A 22 15.12 13.05 7.51
C GLY A 22 14.00 14.09 7.34
N GLU A 23 14.31 15.32 6.94
CA GLU A 23 13.29 16.31 6.56
C GLU A 23 12.47 15.80 5.35
N SER A 24 11.14 15.97 5.38
CA SER A 24 10.30 15.51 4.28
C SER A 24 10.36 16.47 3.09
N ALA A 25 10.17 15.96 1.87
CA ALA A 25 10.08 16.81 0.67
C ALA A 25 8.98 17.89 0.80
N SER A 26 7.91 17.61 1.55
CA SER A 26 6.85 18.58 1.81
C SER A 26 7.31 19.73 2.72
N ASP A 27 8.17 19.45 3.70
CA ASP A 27 8.72 20.49 4.60
C ASP A 27 9.68 21.41 3.86
N ILE A 28 10.55 20.82 3.02
CA ILE A 28 11.48 21.56 2.15
C ILE A 28 10.69 22.52 1.24
N LEU A 29 9.64 22.02 0.57
CA LEU A 29 8.81 22.82 -0.33
C LEU A 29 8.03 23.92 0.41
N ARG A 30 7.51 23.64 1.61
CA ARG A 30 6.81 24.67 2.41
C ARG A 30 7.75 25.80 2.80
N ARG A 31 8.99 25.49 3.17
CA ARG A 31 10.03 26.49 3.46
C ARG A 31 10.35 27.35 2.23
N LEU A 32 10.62 26.71 1.09
CA LEU A 32 10.99 27.39 -0.16
C LEU A 32 9.88 28.31 -0.69
N LEU A 33 8.62 27.93 -0.50
CA LEU A 33 7.45 28.66 -0.99
C LEU A 33 6.84 29.61 0.06
N ASN A 34 7.50 29.80 1.21
CA ASN A 34 6.99 30.60 2.34
C ASN A 34 5.58 30.20 2.80
N LEU A 35 5.25 28.91 2.73
CA LEU A 35 3.99 28.36 3.20
C LEU A 35 4.05 28.07 4.71
N PRO A 36 2.92 28.16 5.43
CA PRO A 36 2.88 27.78 6.83
C PRO A 36 3.29 26.31 7.00
N THR A 37 4.20 26.05 7.94
CA THR A 37 4.57 24.70 8.36
C THR A 37 3.35 24.05 9.01
N SER A 38 2.94 22.88 8.50
CA SER A 38 1.86 22.11 9.12
C SER A 38 2.46 21.40 10.32
N SER A 39 2.38 22.02 11.49
CA SER A 39 2.82 21.46 12.77
C SER A 39 1.95 20.26 13.18
N VAL A 40 2.24 19.09 12.62
CA VAL A 40 1.76 17.79 13.14
C VAL A 40 2.86 16.73 12.98
N SER A 41 4.06 17.01 13.50
CA SER A 41 4.98 15.96 14.00
C SER A 41 6.25 16.58 14.60
N SER A 42 6.10 17.08 15.82
CA SER A 42 7.21 17.24 16.76
C SER A 42 6.58 17.42 18.14
N VAL A 43 6.18 16.29 18.72
CA VAL A 43 5.89 16.23 20.16
C VAL A 43 7.24 16.45 20.84
N ALA A 44 7.48 17.70 21.20
CA ALA A 44 8.53 18.11 22.09
C ALA A 44 8.40 17.31 23.38
N LEU A 45 9.51 16.70 23.80
CA LEU A 45 9.75 16.42 25.20
C LEU A 45 9.82 17.76 25.93
N GLU A 46 8.70 18.20 26.50
CA GLU A 46 8.69 19.17 27.59
C GLU A 46 7.98 18.54 28.78
N THR A 47 8.76 17.90 29.63
CA THR A 47 8.37 17.55 31.00
C THR A 47 9.07 18.51 31.96
N VAL A 48 8.27 19.45 32.48
CA VAL A 48 8.15 19.83 33.90
C VAL A 48 9.44 20.05 34.70
N ALA A 49 9.69 21.30 35.16
CA ALA A 49 9.70 21.67 36.59
C ALA A 49 10.53 22.95 36.90
N VAL A 50 9.79 24.03 37.18
CA VAL A 50 9.93 25.00 38.29
C VAL A 50 11.33 25.32 38.85
N GLU A 51 11.68 26.60 38.72
CA GLU A 51 12.73 27.31 39.43
C GLU A 51 12.54 27.41 40.97
N SER A 52 13.68 27.34 41.65
CA SER A 52 14.05 28.03 42.89
C SER A 52 13.81 27.38 44.27
N ALA A 53 14.95 27.26 44.95
CA ALA A 53 15.22 27.41 46.39
C ALA A 53 15.36 26.14 47.26
N GLU A 54 16.65 25.81 47.47
CA GLU A 54 17.29 25.71 48.79
C GLU A 54 17.52 24.34 49.46
N ALA A 55 18.82 24.06 49.60
CA ALA A 55 19.51 23.34 50.68
C ALA A 55 19.45 21.79 50.81
N ALA A 56 20.61 21.21 50.46
CA ALA A 56 21.44 20.36 51.33
C ALA A 56 21.27 18.82 51.33
N ASN A 57 22.10 18.20 50.46
CA ASN A 57 23.12 17.16 50.77
C ASN A 57 22.68 15.73 51.20
N PRO A 58 23.56 14.71 51.04
CA PRO A 58 23.28 13.50 50.26
C PRO A 58 23.48 12.22 51.09
N GLU A 59 23.33 11.03 50.48
CA GLU A 59 24.20 9.84 50.64
C GLU A 59 23.48 8.51 50.30
N THR A 60 24.06 7.84 49.30
CA THR A 60 23.96 6.43 48.84
C THR A 60 24.49 5.42 49.89
N PRO A 61 24.58 4.08 49.63
CA PRO A 61 23.69 3.07 49.01
C PRO A 61 23.66 1.74 49.84
N SER A 62 23.20 0.64 49.23
CA SER A 62 23.52 -0.79 49.52
C SER A 62 22.56 -1.65 50.37
N ALA A 63 21.91 -2.57 49.63
CA ALA A 63 22.05 -4.03 49.73
C ALA A 63 21.32 -4.85 50.83
N VAL A 64 20.85 -6.02 50.36
CA VAL A 64 20.75 -7.35 51.00
C VAL A 64 19.36 -7.87 51.41
N LYS A 65 18.78 -8.64 50.46
CA LYS A 65 18.27 -10.04 50.49
C LYS A 65 17.17 -10.53 51.47
N ASN A 66 16.43 -11.49 50.88
CA ASN A 66 15.67 -12.65 51.42
C ASN A 66 14.16 -12.43 51.54
N ASP A 67 13.26 -13.38 51.27
CA ASP A 67 13.23 -14.68 50.55
C ASP A 67 11.73 -15.11 50.61
N PHE A 68 11.32 -16.12 49.83
CA PHE A 68 10.05 -16.89 49.95
C PHE A 68 8.77 -16.21 49.35
N VAL A 69 7.90 -16.80 48.49
CA VAL A 69 7.75 -18.15 47.89
C VAL A 69 6.54 -18.19 46.91
N LEU A 70 6.56 -19.14 45.94
CA LEU A 70 5.43 -19.80 45.19
C LEU A 70 4.45 -18.89 44.40
N GLU A 71 3.99 -19.11 43.16
CA GLU A 71 3.80 -20.25 42.24
C GLU A 71 3.47 -19.67 40.82
N PRO A 72 3.46 -20.46 39.73
CA PRO A 72 3.59 -19.97 38.35
C PRO A 72 2.26 -19.90 37.58
N VAL A 73 1.92 -18.77 36.95
CA VAL A 73 0.81 -18.70 35.96
C VAL A 73 1.08 -17.65 34.88
N ALA A 74 0.88 -18.09 33.63
CA ALA A 74 0.50 -17.34 32.43
C ALA A 74 1.53 -16.46 31.70
N GLU A 75 2.05 -17.04 30.62
CA GLU A 75 1.69 -16.63 29.25
C GLU A 75 2.09 -15.21 28.82
N LYS A 76 3.35 -15.08 28.40
CA LYS A 76 3.83 -13.98 27.57
C LYS A 76 3.45 -14.25 26.11
N SER A 77 2.29 -13.76 25.70
CA SER A 77 1.97 -13.57 24.28
C SER A 77 2.55 -12.23 23.81
N SER A 78 3.50 -12.34 22.88
CA SER A 78 4.22 -11.25 22.25
C SER A 78 3.41 -10.67 21.09
N LEU A 79 2.97 -9.41 21.25
CA LEU A 79 3.04 -8.32 20.26
C LEU A 79 2.81 -8.70 18.78
N GLU A 80 1.55 -8.86 18.37
CA GLU A 80 1.16 -8.91 16.96
C GLU A 80 0.79 -7.52 16.41
N LYS A 81 1.41 -7.19 15.28
CA LYS A 81 1.33 -5.93 14.55
C LYS A 81 -0.08 -5.71 13.98
N THR A 82 -0.68 -4.57 14.29
CA THR A 82 -1.97 -4.12 13.74
C THR A 82 -1.83 -3.71 12.26
N VAL A 83 -1.91 -4.70 11.38
CA VAL A 83 -2.13 -4.49 9.94
C VAL A 83 -3.55 -3.97 9.76
N LYS A 84 -3.72 -2.83 9.06
CA LYS A 84 -5.02 -2.24 8.69
C LYS A 84 -5.80 -3.21 7.80
N LYS A 85 -6.47 -4.20 8.40
CA LYS A 85 -7.40 -5.10 7.70
C LYS A 85 -8.60 -4.28 7.26
N GLN A 86 -8.99 -4.39 5.99
CA GLN A 86 -10.22 -3.77 5.53
C GLN A 86 -11.42 -4.43 6.25
N PRO A 87 -12.54 -3.74 6.42
CA PRO A 87 -13.71 -4.33 7.07
C PRO A 87 -14.19 -5.56 6.28
N GLU A 88 -14.48 -6.65 6.99
CA GLU A 88 -14.85 -7.95 6.40
C GLU A 88 -16.07 -7.86 5.47
N GLN A 89 -17.00 -6.94 5.75
CA GLN A 89 -18.15 -6.65 4.88
C GLN A 89 -17.74 -6.22 3.46
N VAL A 90 -16.65 -5.44 3.33
CA VAL A 90 -16.14 -5.00 2.02
C VAL A 90 -15.54 -6.18 1.26
N ILE A 91 -14.80 -7.07 1.95
CA ILE A 91 -14.27 -8.30 1.34
C ILE A 91 -15.43 -9.14 0.79
N CYS A 92 -16.46 -9.40 1.60
CA CYS A 92 -17.64 -10.16 1.16
C CYS A 92 -18.32 -9.54 -0.05
N HIS A 93 -18.43 -8.20 -0.10
CA HIS A 93 -19.03 -7.51 -1.24
C HIS A 93 -18.18 -7.66 -2.51
N ILE A 94 -16.85 -7.53 -2.41
CA ILE A 94 -15.92 -7.77 -3.52
C ILE A 94 -16.04 -9.21 -4.02
N VAL A 95 -16.00 -10.19 -3.12
CA VAL A 95 -16.13 -11.62 -3.49
C VAL A 95 -17.42 -11.89 -4.25
N ASN A 96 -18.56 -11.39 -3.75
CA ASN A 96 -19.85 -11.56 -4.41
C ASN A 96 -19.87 -10.89 -5.79
N LYS A 97 -19.29 -9.70 -5.92
CA LYS A 97 -19.26 -8.99 -7.20
C LYS A 97 -18.37 -9.69 -8.23
N VAL A 98 -17.21 -10.19 -7.80
CA VAL A 98 -16.30 -10.94 -8.68
C VAL A 98 -16.93 -12.28 -9.08
N ARG A 99 -17.57 -13.01 -8.17
CA ARG A 99 -18.34 -14.22 -8.48
C ARG A 99 -19.43 -13.95 -9.51
N GLN A 100 -20.23 -12.90 -9.33
CA GLN A 100 -21.25 -12.48 -10.30
C GLN A 100 -20.66 -12.22 -11.70
N VAL A 101 -19.46 -11.62 -11.77
CA VAL A 101 -18.80 -11.33 -13.05
C VAL A 101 -18.34 -12.62 -13.72
N ILE A 102 -17.66 -13.51 -13.00
CA ILE A 102 -17.17 -14.77 -13.58
C ILE A 102 -18.33 -15.71 -13.95
N GLU A 103 -19.44 -15.69 -13.22
CA GLU A 103 -20.64 -16.50 -13.53
C GLU A 103 -21.50 -15.93 -14.67
N SER A 104 -21.24 -14.68 -15.11
CA SER A 104 -22.02 -14.06 -16.18
C SER A 104 -21.78 -14.72 -17.54
N GLU A 105 -22.83 -14.81 -18.36
CA GLU A 105 -22.75 -15.35 -19.73
C GLU A 105 -21.69 -14.64 -20.57
N ALA A 106 -21.60 -13.30 -20.44
CA ALA A 106 -20.62 -12.49 -21.16
C ALA A 106 -19.18 -12.88 -20.82
N PHE A 107 -18.88 -13.21 -19.55
CA PHE A 107 -17.55 -13.63 -19.14
C PHE A 107 -17.25 -15.07 -19.57
N GLN A 108 -18.24 -15.97 -19.41
CA GLN A 108 -18.12 -17.39 -19.76
C GLN A 108 -17.88 -17.60 -21.27
N HIS A 109 -18.59 -16.84 -22.12
CA HIS A 109 -18.44 -16.93 -23.57
C HIS A 109 -17.28 -16.11 -24.16
N GLU A 110 -16.60 -15.27 -23.37
CA GLU A 110 -15.47 -14.48 -23.86
C GLU A 110 -14.25 -15.36 -24.12
N THR A 111 -13.74 -15.34 -25.35
CA THR A 111 -12.58 -16.17 -25.76
C THR A 111 -11.24 -15.49 -25.51
N LYS A 112 -11.21 -14.16 -25.34
CA LYS A 112 -9.99 -13.37 -25.19
C LYS A 112 -9.66 -13.16 -23.72
N ALA A 113 -8.55 -13.75 -23.27
CA ALA A 113 -8.04 -13.58 -21.91
C ALA A 113 -7.86 -12.11 -21.50
N VAL A 114 -7.51 -11.22 -22.42
CA VAL A 114 -7.38 -9.78 -22.12
C VAL A 114 -8.72 -9.13 -21.74
N VAL A 115 -9.83 -9.56 -22.34
CA VAL A 115 -11.15 -9.00 -22.03
C VAL A 115 -11.63 -9.51 -20.67
N ARG A 116 -11.45 -10.81 -20.39
CA ARG A 116 -11.68 -11.38 -19.05
C ARG A 116 -10.87 -10.66 -17.97
N PHE A 117 -9.58 -10.41 -18.24
CA PHE A 117 -8.70 -9.68 -17.33
C PHE A 117 -9.22 -8.27 -17.01
N LEU A 118 -9.58 -7.50 -18.04
CA LEU A 118 -10.13 -6.15 -17.85
C LEU A 118 -11.47 -6.17 -17.10
N ALA A 119 -12.34 -7.14 -17.37
CA ALA A 119 -13.62 -7.27 -16.69
C ALA A 119 -13.47 -7.49 -15.17
N ILE A 120 -12.52 -8.34 -14.75
CA ILE A 120 -12.27 -8.57 -13.32
C ILE A 120 -11.65 -7.33 -12.69
N LEU A 121 -10.67 -6.68 -13.35
CA LEU A 121 -10.09 -5.43 -12.83
C LEU A 121 -11.13 -4.33 -12.65
N THR A 122 -12.04 -4.16 -13.62
CA THR A 122 -13.18 -3.23 -13.50
C THR A 122 -14.05 -3.59 -12.31
N ALA A 123 -14.36 -4.87 -12.08
CA ALA A 123 -15.17 -5.31 -10.95
C ALA A 123 -14.50 -5.03 -9.60
N LEU A 124 -13.20 -5.30 -9.49
CA LEU A 124 -12.39 -5.02 -8.30
C LEU A 124 -12.40 -3.53 -7.97
N TYR A 125 -12.08 -2.67 -8.95
CA TYR A 125 -12.05 -1.23 -8.76
C TYR A 125 -13.44 -0.66 -8.40
N ARG A 126 -14.50 -1.05 -9.12
CA ARG A 126 -15.85 -0.50 -8.89
C ARG A 126 -16.40 -0.87 -7.52
N THR A 127 -15.95 -1.98 -6.95
CA THR A 127 -16.44 -2.45 -5.64
C THR A 127 -15.67 -1.80 -4.49
N ASN A 128 -14.37 -1.59 -4.63
CA ASN A 128 -13.54 -0.90 -3.64
C ASN A 128 -12.41 -0.11 -4.32
N PRO A 129 -12.66 1.14 -4.75
CA PRO A 129 -11.67 1.96 -5.44
C PRO A 129 -10.40 2.23 -4.60
N GLU A 130 -10.57 2.46 -3.29
CA GLU A 130 -9.46 2.74 -2.38
C GLU A 130 -8.58 1.50 -2.19
N GLY A 131 -9.19 0.35 -1.91
CA GLY A 131 -8.47 -0.92 -1.78
C GLY A 131 -7.77 -1.31 -3.07
N PHE A 132 -8.41 -1.11 -4.23
CA PHE A 132 -7.79 -1.35 -5.53
C PHE A 132 -6.57 -0.43 -5.75
N SER A 133 -6.70 0.87 -5.44
CA SER A 133 -5.60 1.83 -5.61
C SER A 133 -4.36 1.47 -4.79
N LEU A 134 -4.55 1.03 -3.54
CA LEU A 134 -3.47 0.55 -2.69
C LEU A 134 -2.86 -0.76 -3.21
N ALA A 135 -3.70 -1.68 -3.71
CA ALA A 135 -3.25 -2.97 -4.19
C ALA A 135 -2.36 -2.85 -5.44
N ILE A 136 -2.76 -2.05 -6.43
CA ILE A 136 -1.97 -1.87 -7.67
C ILE A 136 -0.65 -1.13 -7.44
N GLU A 137 -0.54 -0.31 -6.39
CA GLU A 137 0.69 0.40 -6.02
C GLU A 137 1.67 -0.49 -5.24
N SER A 138 1.23 -1.67 -4.80
CA SER A 138 2.07 -2.60 -4.05
C SER A 138 3.20 -3.21 -4.89
N GLU A 139 4.35 -3.45 -4.26
CA GLU A 139 5.51 -4.11 -4.88
C GLU A 139 5.20 -5.54 -5.37
N GLN A 140 4.15 -6.18 -4.84
CA GLN A 140 3.71 -7.51 -5.26
C GLN A 140 3.07 -7.51 -6.65
N VAL A 141 2.46 -6.38 -7.03
CA VAL A 141 1.76 -6.23 -8.32
C VAL A 141 2.70 -5.66 -9.37
N GLN A 142 3.48 -4.64 -9.04
CA GLN A 142 4.37 -3.99 -10.00
C GLN A 142 5.54 -4.90 -10.39
N GLY A 143 5.98 -4.84 -11.65
CA GLY A 143 7.15 -5.59 -12.09
C GLY A 143 8.45 -4.92 -11.64
N ARG A 144 9.53 -5.71 -11.45
CA ARG A 144 10.86 -5.20 -11.06
C ARG A 144 11.36 -4.01 -11.90
N THR A 145 11.11 -4.06 -13.21
CA THR A 145 11.55 -3.03 -14.17
C THR A 145 10.41 -2.48 -15.02
N ARG A 146 9.19 -2.97 -14.82
CA ARG A 146 8.04 -2.64 -15.66
C ARG A 146 6.89 -2.17 -14.79
N VAL A 147 6.40 -0.98 -15.09
CA VAL A 147 5.16 -0.47 -14.51
C VAL A 147 4.00 -1.20 -15.19
N TYR A 148 3.15 -1.86 -14.41
CA TYR A 148 2.02 -2.63 -14.92
C TYR A 148 0.74 -1.81 -14.96
N PHE A 149 0.54 -0.98 -13.92
CA PHE A 149 -0.61 -0.09 -13.78
C PHE A 149 -0.14 1.35 -13.60
N ALA A 150 -0.85 2.29 -14.24
CA ALA A 150 -0.62 3.73 -14.08
C ALA A 150 -1.94 4.50 -14.21
N ARG A 151 -1.93 5.81 -13.94
CA ARG A 151 -3.11 6.68 -14.10
C ARG A 151 -3.26 7.25 -15.51
N ASP A 152 -2.25 7.07 -16.36
CA ASP A 152 -2.27 7.50 -17.75
C ASP A 152 -1.48 6.53 -18.63
N GLU A 153 -1.71 6.63 -19.94
CA GLU A 153 -1.05 5.80 -20.93
C GLU A 153 0.44 6.11 -21.07
N ALA A 154 0.85 7.37 -20.89
CA ALA A 154 2.20 7.82 -21.16
C ALA A 154 3.21 7.21 -20.18
N THR A 155 2.86 7.09 -18.88
CA THR A 155 3.71 6.39 -17.90
C THR A 155 4.04 4.97 -18.33
N LEU A 156 3.06 4.22 -18.87
CA LEU A 156 3.24 2.83 -19.27
C LEU A 156 4.05 2.68 -20.57
N LEU A 157 3.98 3.68 -21.45
CA LEU A 157 4.82 3.73 -22.67
C LEU A 157 6.26 4.14 -22.34
N ALA A 158 6.45 5.06 -21.39
CA ALA A 158 7.77 5.49 -20.94
C ALA A 158 8.51 4.36 -20.20
N ALA A 159 7.79 3.58 -19.38
CA ALA A 159 8.37 2.47 -18.63
C ALA A 159 8.75 1.25 -19.49
N GLY A 160 8.32 1.16 -20.75
CA GLY A 160 8.66 0.01 -21.59
C GLY A 160 8.20 0.11 -23.03
N THR A 161 9.05 -0.37 -23.93
CA THR A 161 8.69 -0.53 -25.35
C THR A 161 7.73 -1.71 -25.53
N HIS A 162 6.76 -1.55 -26.43
CA HIS A 162 5.75 -2.56 -26.78
C HIS A 162 4.85 -3.04 -25.61
N THR A 163 4.51 -2.19 -24.63
CA THR A 163 3.64 -2.57 -23.50
C THR A 163 2.16 -2.77 -23.88
N LYS A 164 1.72 -2.17 -25.00
CA LYS A 164 0.31 -2.10 -25.45
C LYS A 164 -0.63 -1.74 -24.28
N PRO A 165 -0.52 -0.54 -23.71
CA PRO A 165 -1.42 -0.11 -22.66
C PRO A 165 -2.88 -0.17 -23.11
N LYS A 166 -3.78 -0.50 -22.18
CA LYS A 166 -5.23 -0.32 -22.36
C LYS A 166 -5.82 0.28 -21.10
N GLN A 167 -6.76 1.18 -21.27
CA GLN A 167 -7.56 1.68 -20.16
C GLN A 167 -8.44 0.56 -19.61
N ILE A 168 -8.52 0.45 -18.28
CA ILE A 168 -9.47 -0.44 -17.63
C ILE A 168 -10.85 0.24 -17.67
N PRO A 169 -11.89 -0.38 -18.27
CA PRO A 169 -13.20 0.24 -18.47
C PRO A 169 -13.77 0.83 -17.18
N ASP A 170 -14.33 2.05 -17.29
CA ASP A 170 -14.92 2.82 -16.19
C ASP A 170 -13.97 3.13 -15.02
N THR A 171 -12.66 3.21 -15.29
CA THR A 171 -11.66 3.55 -14.27
C THR A 171 -10.66 4.61 -14.77
N PRO A 172 -9.98 5.34 -13.85
CA PRO A 172 -8.89 6.23 -14.21
C PRO A 172 -7.56 5.49 -14.43
N TYR A 173 -7.54 4.16 -14.46
CA TYR A 173 -6.33 3.36 -14.51
C TYR A 173 -6.11 2.73 -15.89
N TRP A 174 -4.84 2.64 -16.25
CA TRP A 174 -4.34 1.94 -17.41
C TRP A 174 -3.54 0.72 -16.99
N VAL A 175 -3.54 -0.31 -17.83
CA VAL A 175 -2.79 -1.55 -17.60
C VAL A 175 -2.07 -2.00 -18.87
N ILE A 176 -0.86 -2.56 -18.73
CA ILE A 176 -0.14 -3.17 -19.86
C ILE A 176 -0.83 -4.46 -20.31
N THR A 177 -0.98 -4.67 -21.62
CA THR A 177 -1.68 -5.86 -22.14
C THR A 177 -0.82 -6.77 -23.01
N ASN A 178 0.39 -6.34 -23.38
CA ASN A 178 1.35 -7.19 -24.11
C ASN A 178 2.07 -8.17 -23.19
N ASN A 179 1.32 -9.12 -22.66
CA ASN A 179 1.81 -10.21 -21.83
C ASN A 179 1.00 -11.48 -22.12
N ASN A 180 1.49 -12.66 -21.71
CA ASN A 180 0.75 -13.92 -21.87
C ASN A 180 -0.35 -14.07 -20.80
N SER A 181 -1.23 -15.08 -20.93
CA SER A 181 -2.34 -15.29 -19.99
C SER A 181 -1.87 -15.57 -18.56
N GLY A 182 -0.79 -16.34 -18.38
CA GLY A 182 -0.21 -16.61 -17.06
C GLY A 182 0.25 -15.33 -16.36
N ARG A 183 0.87 -14.38 -17.08
CA ARG A 183 1.25 -13.09 -16.51
C ARG A 183 0.04 -12.23 -16.12
N LYS A 184 -1.05 -12.25 -16.90
CA LYS A 184 -2.31 -11.57 -16.51
C LYS A 184 -2.83 -12.14 -15.21
N MET A 185 -2.80 -13.46 -15.06
CA MET A 185 -3.23 -14.10 -13.82
C MET A 185 -2.36 -13.70 -12.64
N ILE A 186 -1.03 -13.69 -12.79
CA ILE A 186 -0.10 -13.24 -11.72
C ILE A 186 -0.39 -11.78 -11.32
N MET A 187 -0.63 -10.88 -12.30
CA MET A 187 -1.01 -9.49 -12.01
C MET A 187 -2.31 -9.43 -11.22
N LEU A 188 -3.31 -10.21 -11.64
CA LEU A 188 -4.62 -10.23 -11.01
C LEU A 188 -4.55 -10.81 -9.58
N GLU A 189 -3.81 -11.90 -9.40
CA GLU A 189 -3.53 -12.53 -8.11
C GLU A 189 -2.90 -11.55 -7.12
N GLY A 190 -1.87 -10.80 -7.54
CA GLY A 190 -1.27 -9.76 -6.71
C GLY A 190 -2.28 -8.69 -6.29
N VAL A 191 -3.16 -8.24 -7.19
CA VAL A 191 -4.20 -7.25 -6.86
C VAL A 191 -5.22 -7.84 -5.88
N MET A 192 -5.66 -9.08 -6.09
CA MET A 192 -6.64 -9.75 -5.24
C MET A 192 -6.09 -10.02 -3.83
N HIS A 193 -4.81 -10.42 -3.70
CA HIS A 193 -4.14 -10.53 -2.40
C HIS A 193 -3.96 -9.15 -1.73
N GLY A 194 -3.58 -8.12 -2.49
CA GLY A 194 -3.52 -6.75 -1.98
C GLY A 194 -4.87 -6.26 -1.45
N MET A 195 -5.96 -6.73 -2.06
CA MET A 195 -7.35 -6.52 -1.62
C MET A 195 -7.86 -7.61 -0.66
N GLN A 196 -6.98 -8.44 -0.09
CA GLN A 196 -7.27 -9.46 0.95
C GLN A 196 -8.43 -10.40 0.58
N LEU A 197 -8.57 -10.76 -0.70
CA LEU A 197 -9.57 -11.72 -1.14
C LEU A 197 -9.15 -13.15 -0.79
N PRO A 198 -10.10 -14.06 -0.53
CA PRO A 198 -9.81 -15.45 -0.17
C PRO A 198 -9.17 -16.22 -1.31
N ASP A 199 -8.21 -17.09 -0.98
CA ASP A 199 -7.45 -17.90 -1.95
C ASP A 199 -8.35 -18.80 -2.81
N GLU A 200 -9.45 -19.29 -2.25
CA GLU A 200 -10.46 -20.08 -2.97
C GLU A 200 -10.99 -19.35 -4.22
N LEU A 201 -11.29 -18.04 -4.10
CA LEU A 201 -11.75 -17.24 -5.24
C LEU A 201 -10.63 -17.03 -6.27
N ILE A 202 -9.39 -16.88 -5.80
CA ILE A 202 -8.22 -16.69 -6.67
C ILE A 202 -7.97 -17.94 -7.51
N GLU A 203 -8.07 -19.13 -6.90
CA GLU A 203 -7.97 -20.42 -7.61
C GLU A 203 -9.10 -20.61 -8.64
N ASP A 204 -10.35 -20.27 -8.28
CA ASP A 204 -11.47 -20.31 -9.22
C ASP A 204 -11.20 -19.43 -10.45
N ILE A 205 -10.66 -18.22 -10.24
CA ILE A 205 -10.31 -17.30 -11.33
C ILE A 205 -9.14 -17.81 -12.16
N ARG A 206 -8.15 -18.45 -11.53
CA ARG A 206 -6.96 -18.99 -12.20
C ARG A 206 -7.33 -19.95 -13.34
N GLY A 207 -8.38 -20.76 -13.15
CA GLY A 207 -8.89 -21.67 -14.17
C GLY A 207 -9.24 -21.01 -15.51
N TYR A 208 -9.62 -19.72 -15.51
CA TYR A 208 -9.97 -18.99 -16.74
C TYR A 208 -8.78 -18.43 -17.52
N PHE A 209 -7.56 -18.52 -16.96
CA PHE A 209 -6.33 -18.00 -17.55
C PHE A 209 -5.27 -19.07 -17.83
N ILE A 210 -5.52 -20.32 -17.43
CA ILE A 210 -4.73 -21.47 -17.84
C ILE A 210 -5.07 -21.74 -19.31
N VAL A 211 -4.06 -21.67 -20.17
CA VAL A 211 -4.17 -22.06 -21.57
C VAL A 211 -4.17 -23.59 -21.58
N ASN A 212 -5.27 -24.21 -21.99
CA ASN A 212 -5.24 -25.59 -22.48
C ASN A 212 -4.54 -25.63 -23.84
#